data_AF-T1BMR5-F1
#
_entry.id   AF-T1BMR5-F1
#
_cell.length_a   1.000
_cell.length_b   1.000
_cell.length_c   1.000
_cell.angle_alpha   90.00
_cell.angle_beta   90.00
_cell.angle_gamma   90.00
#
_symmetry.space_group_name_H-M   'P 1'
#
loop_
_entity.id
_entity.type
_entity.pdbx_description
1 polymer ?
#
loop_
_entity_poly.entity_id
_entity_poly.type
_entity_poly.pdbx_seq_one_letter_code
_entity_poly.pdbx_strand_id
1 'polypeptide(L)'
;MASEELTMRPATTHPALGQPSRLLPHERLQDMLDALTRSGYQCVGPKLRDDAILYERLDSAADLPMGVSVEQGPGSYRVSMTDSARRFAWANGPQAMKPLTFAPCETLWRATRREDGTLMFDARPRP
;
A
#
# COMPACT_ATOMS: atom_id res chain seq x y z
N MET A 1 -2.39 33.62 -29.55
CA MET A 1 -2.98 32.32 -29.14
C MET A 1 -2.10 31.80 -28.03
N ALA A 2 -2.52 32.03 -26.79
CA ALA A 2 -1.70 31.83 -25.60
C ALA A 2 -1.89 30.40 -25.09
N SER A 3 -0.78 29.70 -24.93
CA SER A 3 -0.68 28.40 -24.29
C SER A 3 -0.95 28.55 -22.79
N GLU A 4 -2.00 27.90 -22.28
CA GLU A 4 -2.20 27.75 -20.84
C GLU A 4 -1.28 26.63 -20.32
N GLU A 5 -0.14 27.04 -19.75
CA GLU A 5 0.63 26.21 -18.83
C GLU A 5 -0.26 25.85 -17.64
N LEU A 6 -0.67 24.59 -17.54
CA LEU A 6 -1.26 24.03 -16.34
C LEU A 6 -0.17 23.93 -15.26
N THR A 7 0.19 25.06 -14.67
CA THR A 7 0.99 25.11 -13.44
C THR A 7 0.21 24.37 -12.37
N MET A 8 0.73 23.22 -11.96
CA MET A 8 0.19 22.42 -10.86
C MET A 8 0.28 23.23 -9.58
N ARG A 9 -0.81 23.89 -9.21
CA ARG A 9 -0.94 24.63 -7.95
C ARG A 9 -0.77 23.64 -6.80
N PRO A 10 0.04 23.92 -5.76
CA PRO A 10 0.00 23.11 -4.54
C PRO A 10 -1.37 23.31 -3.89
N ALA A 11 -2.27 22.35 -4.06
CA ALA A 11 -3.55 22.32 -3.35
C ALA A 11 -3.26 21.83 -1.92
N THR A 12 -3.23 22.75 -0.94
CA THR A 12 -4.36 23.19 -0.12
C THR A 12 -4.35 22.43 1.21
N THR A 13 -4.02 23.16 2.27
CA THR A 13 -4.38 22.89 3.67
C THR A 13 -5.62 22.03 3.79
N HIS A 14 -5.52 20.85 4.39
CA HIS A 14 -6.70 20.05 4.74
C HIS A 14 -7.43 20.77 5.89
N PRO A 15 -8.67 21.28 5.70
CA PRO A 15 -9.31 22.21 6.64
C PRO A 15 -9.82 21.56 7.93
N ALA A 16 -9.63 20.24 8.15
CA ALA A 16 -10.26 19.52 9.26
C ALA A 16 -9.41 19.39 10.54
N LEU A 17 -8.10 19.67 10.49
CA LEU A 17 -7.21 19.59 11.65
C LEU A 17 -6.31 20.81 11.57
N GLY A 18 -6.24 21.66 12.59
CA GLY A 18 -5.39 22.87 12.66
C GLY A 18 -3.88 22.58 12.67
N GLN A 19 -3.44 21.58 11.92
CA GLN A 19 -2.06 21.19 11.76
C GLN A 19 -1.58 21.57 10.36
N PRO A 20 -0.34 22.05 10.22
CA PRO A 20 0.22 22.31 8.90
C PRO A 20 0.25 21.00 8.11
N SER A 21 -0.28 21.02 6.89
CA SER A 21 -0.17 19.90 5.95
C SER A 21 1.30 19.50 5.81
N ARG A 22 1.66 18.32 6.31
CA ARG A 22 2.98 17.72 6.09
C ARG A 22 2.94 17.00 4.76
N LEU A 23 3.52 17.63 3.74
CA LEU A 23 3.75 17.00 2.44
C LEU A 23 5.09 16.27 2.47
N LEU A 24 5.14 15.05 1.97
CA LEU A 24 6.39 14.34 1.68
C LEU A 24 6.76 14.59 0.21
N PRO A 25 7.89 15.27 -0.09
CA PRO A 25 8.37 15.39 -1.46
C PRO A 25 8.65 14.01 -2.05
N HIS A 26 8.41 13.85 -3.35
CA HIS A 26 8.56 12.55 -4.04
C HIS A 26 9.99 12.00 -3.92
N GLU A 27 10.98 12.88 -3.98
CA GLU A 27 12.40 12.56 -3.89
C GLU A 27 12.78 12.02 -2.50
N ARG A 28 11.98 12.36 -1.48
CA ARG A 28 12.17 11.92 -0.08
C ARG A 28 11.43 10.63 0.25
N LEU A 29 10.72 10.03 -0.72
CA LEU A 29 10.00 8.78 -0.50
C LEU A 29 10.94 7.64 -0.11
N GLN A 30 12.14 7.57 -0.70
CA GLN A 30 13.13 6.54 -0.35
C GLN A 30 13.52 6.64 1.13
N ASP A 31 13.79 7.84 1.63
CA ASP A 31 14.16 8.03 3.04
C ASP A 31 13.08 7.55 4.01
N MET A 32 11.81 7.71 3.63
CA MET A 32 10.68 7.20 4.40
C MET A 32 10.67 5.67 4.42
N LEU A 33 10.86 5.03 3.26
CA LEU A 33 10.95 3.57 3.17
C LEU A 33 12.11 3.05 4.01
N ASP A 34 13.29 3.66 3.88
CA ASP A 34 14.47 3.27 4.65
C ASP A 34 14.25 3.42 6.16
N ALA A 35 13.56 4.48 6.60
CA ALA A 35 13.21 4.69 8.01
C ALA A 35 12.26 3.61 8.54
N LEU A 36 11.26 3.21 7.74
CA LEU A 36 10.34 2.12 8.07
C LEU A 36 11.06 0.78 8.15
N THR A 37 11.93 0.48 7.16
CA THR A 37 12.72 -0.75 7.14
C THR A 37 13.67 -0.83 8.33
N ARG A 38 14.38 0.25 8.67
CA ARG A 38 15.21 0.32 9.89
C ARG A 38 14.42 0.12 11.18
N SER A 39 13.13 0.47 11.17
CA SER A 39 12.23 0.26 12.31
C SER A 39 11.63 -1.16 12.35
N GLY A 40 12.05 -2.06 11.45
CA GLY A 40 11.60 -3.46 11.40
C GLY A 40 10.31 -3.68 10.61
N TYR A 41 9.79 -2.66 9.93
CA TYR A 41 8.61 -2.81 9.07
C TYR A 41 9.01 -3.36 7.69
N GLN A 42 8.12 -4.18 7.12
CA GLN A 42 8.20 -4.55 5.71
C GLN A 42 7.29 -3.63 4.90
N CYS A 43 7.88 -2.88 3.98
CA CYS A 43 7.13 -2.07 3.03
C CYS A 43 6.57 -2.98 1.92
N VAL A 44 5.27 -2.89 1.68
CA VAL A 44 4.58 -3.58 0.58
C VAL A 44 3.95 -2.52 -0.29
N GLY A 45 4.23 -2.59 -1.59
CA GLY A 45 3.81 -1.59 -2.55
C GLY A 45 3.44 -2.21 -3.90
N PRO A 46 2.79 -1.41 -4.75
CA PRO A 46 2.42 -1.84 -6.09
C PRO A 46 3.65 -2.00 -6.98
N LYS A 47 3.71 -3.12 -7.70
CA LYS A 47 4.69 -3.41 -8.75
C LYS A 47 3.93 -3.89 -9.99
N LEU A 48 4.42 -3.55 -11.18
CA LEU A 48 3.89 -4.09 -12.42
C LEU A 48 4.54 -5.45 -12.69
N ARG A 49 3.73 -6.50 -12.78
CA ARG A 49 4.17 -7.87 -13.04
C ARG A 49 3.14 -8.58 -13.91
N ASP A 50 3.62 -9.22 -14.99
CA ASP A 50 2.78 -9.98 -15.91
C ASP A 50 1.50 -9.22 -16.37
N ASP A 51 1.69 -7.94 -16.76
CA ASP A 51 0.61 -7.02 -17.15
C ASP A 51 -0.46 -6.79 -16.07
N ALA A 52 -0.10 -6.91 -14.79
CA ALA A 52 -0.96 -6.61 -13.65
C ALA A 52 -0.22 -5.82 -12.57
N ILE A 53 -0.94 -4.90 -11.91
CA ILE A 53 -0.44 -4.26 -10.69
C ILE A 53 -0.67 -5.20 -9.51
N LEU A 54 0.42 -5.70 -8.92
CA LEU A 54 0.41 -6.58 -7.76
C LEU A 54 1.08 -5.88 -6.57
N TYR A 55 0.63 -6.19 -5.36
CA TYR A 55 1.23 -5.69 -4.12
C TYR A 55 2.26 -6.69 -3.63
N GLU A 56 3.53 -6.30 -3.72
CA GLU A 56 4.70 -7.10 -3.36
C GLU A 56 5.65 -6.28 -2.46
N ARG A 57 6.69 -6.93 -1.91
CA ARG A 57 7.70 -6.24 -1.11
C ARG A 57 8.33 -5.12 -1.93
N LEU A 58 8.40 -3.93 -1.34
CA LEU A 58 9.01 -2.74 -1.91
C LEU A 58 10.36 -2.49 -1.23
N ASP A 59 11.45 -2.58 -2.01
CA ASP A 59 12.81 -2.36 -1.50
C ASP A 59 13.28 -0.94 -1.86
N SER A 60 12.76 -0.36 -2.95
CA SER A 60 13.03 1.02 -3.34
C SER A 60 11.78 1.76 -3.81
N ALA A 61 11.79 3.08 -3.64
CA ALA A 61 10.83 3.97 -4.27
C ALA A 61 10.88 3.90 -5.81
N ALA A 62 12.01 3.50 -6.39
CA ALA A 62 12.17 3.28 -7.83
C ALA A 62 11.35 2.09 -8.34
N ASP A 63 11.10 1.09 -7.48
CA ASP A 63 10.30 -0.09 -7.84
C ASP A 63 8.83 0.23 -8.12
N LEU A 64 8.35 1.41 -7.67
CA LEU A 64 6.99 1.85 -7.93
C LEU A 64 6.80 2.12 -9.42
N PRO A 65 5.75 1.56 -10.05
CA PRO A 65 5.48 1.74 -11.47
C PRO A 65 5.30 3.23 -11.77
N MET A 66 6.06 3.75 -12.73
CA MET A 66 5.95 5.14 -13.20
C MET A 66 5.28 5.14 -14.57
N GLY A 67 4.34 6.06 -14.78
CA GLY A 67 3.70 6.22 -16.08
C GLY A 67 2.75 5.09 -16.46
N VAL A 68 2.36 4.24 -15.49
CA VAL A 68 1.44 3.14 -15.74
C VAL A 68 0.00 3.61 -15.53
N SER A 69 -0.85 3.32 -16.52
CA SER A 69 -2.31 3.44 -16.45
C SER A 69 -2.95 2.07 -16.63
N VAL A 70 -4.14 1.90 -16.05
CA VAL A 70 -4.89 0.64 -16.10
C VAL A 70 -6.33 0.93 -16.47
N GLU A 71 -6.81 0.25 -17.51
CA GLU A 71 -8.23 0.17 -17.87
C GLU A 71 -8.81 -1.15 -17.34
N GLN A 72 -9.91 -1.07 -16.59
CA GLN A 72 -10.58 -2.23 -16.01
C GLN A 72 -12.06 -2.25 -16.42
N GLY A 73 -12.56 -3.43 -16.76
CA GLY A 73 -13.97 -3.68 -17.06
C GLY A 73 -14.35 -5.13 -16.73
N PRO A 74 -15.63 -5.52 -16.94
CA PRO A 74 -16.08 -6.88 -16.69
C PRO A 74 -15.26 -7.89 -17.51
N GLY A 75 -14.44 -8.69 -16.82
CA GLY A 75 -13.55 -9.67 -17.46
C GLY A 75 -12.38 -9.07 -18.25
N SER A 76 -12.10 -7.77 -18.12
CA SER A 76 -11.02 -7.10 -18.84
C SER A 76 -10.10 -6.32 -17.89
N TYR A 77 -8.80 -6.47 -18.12
CA TYR A 77 -7.74 -5.72 -17.46
C TYR A 77 -6.67 -5.42 -18.49
N ARG A 78 -6.35 -4.14 -18.69
CA ARG A 78 -5.35 -3.71 -19.67
C ARG A 78 -4.45 -2.65 -19.07
N VAL A 79 -3.16 -2.91 -19.15
CA VAL A 79 -2.12 -1.96 -18.77
C VAL A 79 -1.69 -1.16 -20.00
N SER A 80 -1.47 0.13 -19.81
CA SER A 80 -0.87 1.01 -20.81
C SER A 80 0.25 1.86 -20.19
N MET A 81 1.31 2.05 -20.95
CA MET A 81 2.41 2.95 -20.60
C MET A 81 2.09 4.35 -21.10
N THR A 82 2.45 5.35 -20.31
CA THR A 82 2.24 6.77 -20.57
C THR A 82 3.50 7.55 -20.25
N ASP A 83 3.66 8.74 -20.82
CA ASP A 83 4.79 9.63 -20.55
C ASP A 83 4.67 10.37 -19.19
N SER A 84 3.70 9.98 -18.37
CA SER A 84 3.40 10.61 -17.09
C SER A 84 4.41 10.19 -16.02
N ALA A 85 4.86 11.15 -15.21
CA ALA A 85 5.67 10.85 -14.02
C ALA A 85 4.84 10.30 -12.84
N ARG A 86 3.53 10.11 -13.01
CA ARG A 86 2.65 9.63 -11.93
C ARG A 86 2.92 8.17 -11.61
N ARG A 87 3.00 7.85 -10.32
CA ARG A 87 3.25 6.48 -9.82
C ARG A 87 1.99 5.73 -9.33
N PHE A 88 0.88 6.45 -9.19
CA PHE A 88 -0.39 5.95 -8.63
C PHE A 88 -1.58 6.29 -9.54
N ALA A 89 -1.36 6.37 -10.86
CA ALA A 89 -2.39 6.74 -11.84
C ALA A 89 -3.19 5.52 -12.33
N TRP A 90 -3.58 4.63 -11.43
CA TRP A 90 -4.30 3.39 -11.72
C TRP A 90 -5.22 3.03 -10.56
N ALA A 91 -6.32 2.33 -10.85
CA ALA A 91 -7.20 1.77 -9.85
C ALA A 91 -6.62 0.46 -9.29
N ASN A 92 -6.98 0.09 -8.06
CA ASN A 92 -6.53 -1.14 -7.39
C ASN A 92 -6.47 -2.34 -8.35
N GLY A 93 -5.32 -3.02 -8.38
CA GLY A 93 -5.11 -4.18 -9.23
C GLY A 93 -6.01 -5.36 -8.87
N PRO A 94 -5.92 -6.48 -9.62
CA PRO A 94 -6.77 -7.66 -9.43
C PRO A 94 -6.46 -8.39 -8.10
N GLN A 95 -5.36 -8.07 -7.44
CA GLN A 95 -4.98 -8.67 -6.16
C GLN A 95 -5.84 -8.15 -5.02
N ALA A 96 -6.46 -9.09 -4.29
CA ALA A 96 -7.12 -8.76 -3.02
C ALA A 96 -6.07 -8.35 -1.98
N MET A 97 -6.36 -7.31 -1.19
CA MET A 97 -5.48 -6.89 -0.08
C MET A 97 -5.57 -7.81 1.15
N LYS A 98 -6.61 -8.67 1.22
CA LYS A 98 -6.88 -9.54 2.38
C LYS A 98 -5.69 -10.40 2.82
N PRO A 99 -4.94 -11.07 1.92
CA PRO A 99 -3.78 -11.87 2.32
C PRO A 99 -2.63 -11.03 2.90
N LEU A 100 -2.60 -9.72 2.62
CA LEU A 100 -1.57 -8.81 3.12
C LEU A 100 -1.93 -8.21 4.49
N THR A 101 -3.23 -8.13 4.81
CA THR A 101 -3.73 -7.48 6.02
C THR A 101 -4.36 -8.44 7.02
N PHE A 102 -4.48 -9.72 6.69
CA PHE A 102 -5.02 -10.76 7.55
C PHE A 102 -4.15 -12.01 7.52
N ALA A 103 -3.89 -12.59 8.69
CA ALA A 103 -3.32 -13.92 8.74
C ALA A 103 -4.30 -14.94 8.11
N PRO A 104 -3.81 -15.93 7.36
CA PRO A 104 -4.67 -16.93 6.72
C PRO A 104 -5.39 -17.81 7.75
N CYS A 105 -4.80 -18.00 8.94
CA CYS A 105 -5.41 -18.67 10.08
C CYS A 105 -5.07 -17.90 11.35
N GLU A 106 -6.06 -17.67 12.20
CA GLU A 106 -5.88 -17.02 13.50
C GLU A 106 -6.40 -17.95 14.60
N THR A 107 -5.56 -18.18 15.61
CA THR A 107 -6.00 -18.91 16.81
C THR A 107 -6.83 -17.94 17.65
N LEU A 108 -8.12 -18.21 17.81
CA LEU A 108 -8.98 -17.37 18.64
C LEU A 108 -8.80 -17.67 20.14
N TRP A 109 -8.61 -18.94 20.47
CA TRP A 109 -8.38 -19.41 21.84
C TRP A 109 -7.64 -20.75 21.85
N ARG A 110 -7.02 -21.10 22.98
CA ARG A 110 -6.38 -22.39 23.24
C ARG A 110 -6.91 -22.98 24.54
N ALA A 111 -7.23 -24.27 24.56
CA ALA A 111 -7.45 -25.01 25.80
C ALA A 111 -6.21 -25.83 26.17
N THR A 112 -5.84 -25.79 27.44
CA THR A 112 -4.75 -26.60 28.00
C THR A 112 -5.28 -27.37 29.20
N ARG A 113 -4.99 -28.67 29.27
CA ARG A 113 -5.37 -29.50 30.42
C ARG A 113 -4.34 -29.35 31.54
N ARG A 114 -4.81 -29.08 32.75
CA ARG A 114 -3.99 -29.00 33.96
C ARG A 114 -3.81 -30.38 34.60
N GLU A 115 -2.84 -30.50 35.51
CA GLU A 115 -2.56 -31.74 36.23
C GLU A 115 -3.75 -32.21 37.09
N ASP A 116 -4.55 -31.27 37.60
CA ASP A 116 -5.80 -31.54 38.34
C ASP A 116 -6.96 -32.00 37.43
N GLY A 117 -6.73 -32.12 36.12
CA GLY A 117 -7.71 -32.55 35.13
C GLY A 117 -8.63 -31.46 34.60
N THR A 118 -8.54 -30.23 35.11
CA THR A 118 -9.33 -29.09 34.63
C THR A 118 -8.81 -28.53 33.30
N LEU A 119 -9.68 -27.85 32.55
CA LEU A 119 -9.31 -27.16 31.32
C LEU A 119 -9.14 -25.66 31.57
N MET A 120 -8.03 -25.10 31.13
CA MET A 120 -7.77 -23.66 31.11
C MET A 120 -7.88 -23.14 29.69
N PHE A 121 -8.69 -22.11 29.49
CA PHE A 121 -8.90 -21.44 28.20
C PHE A 121 -8.13 -20.12 28.17
N ASP A 122 -7.32 -19.92 27.13
CA ASP A 122 -6.52 -18.72 26.89
C ASP A 122 -6.97 -18.09 25.57
N ALA A 123 -7.51 -16.88 25.62
CA ALA A 123 -7.90 -16.13 24.43
C ALA A 123 -6.64 -15.55 23.78
N ARG A 124 -6.53 -15.69 22.45
CA ARG A 124 -5.39 -15.16 21.69
C ARG A 124 -5.90 -14.03 20.78
N PRO A 125 -5.98 -12.79 21.30
CA PRO A 125 -6.31 -11.65 20.44
C PRO A 125 -5.22 -11.46 19.39
N ARG A 126 -5.60 -10.86 18.25
CA ARG A 126 -4.68 -10.50 17.17
C ARG A 126 -3.54 -9.62 17.74
N PRO A 127 -2.27 -9.90 17.41
CA PRO A 127 -1.15 -9.04 17.80
C PRO A 127 -1.20 -7.66 17.14
#